data_AF-M5P3W1-F1
#
_entry.id   AF-M5P3W1-F1
#
_cell.length_a   1.000
_cell.length_b   1.000
_cell.length_c   1.000
_cell.angle_alpha   90.00
_cell.angle_beta   90.00
_cell.angle_gamma   90.00
#
_symmetry.space_group_name_H-M   'P 1'
#
loop_
_entity.id
_entity.type
_entity.pdbx_description
1 polymer ?
#
loop_
_entity_poly.entity_id
_entity_poly.type
_entity_poly.pdbx_seq_one_letter_code
_entity_poly.pdbx_strand_id
1 'polypeptide(L)'
;MKKAESDKSKELIEYYEDKLNKLFSIRKQLNNYLRKENTKIQEVVVCDDMFEEYPYYIRTEEGGIKEGAARYWKAALKLHMKNKLKEL
;
A
#
# COMPACT_ATOMS: atom_id res chain seq x y z
N MET A 1 17.86 22.87 29.66
CA MET A 1 16.55 22.65 28.99
C MET A 1 16.61 21.57 27.88
N LYS A 2 17.36 20.46 28.02
CA LYS A 2 17.53 19.48 26.89
C LYS A 2 16.79 18.14 27.04
N LYS A 3 16.04 17.91 28.13
CA LYS A 3 15.33 16.63 28.37
C LYS A 3 13.90 16.59 27.79
N ALA A 4 13.20 17.72 27.74
CA ALA A 4 11.80 17.76 27.33
C ALA A 4 11.58 17.68 25.80
N GLU A 5 12.59 18.00 24.99
CA GLU A 5 12.53 17.87 23.53
C GLU A 5 12.74 16.42 23.07
N SER A 6 13.53 15.61 23.81
CA SER A 6 13.74 14.20 23.47
C SER A 6 12.49 13.35 23.74
N ASP A 7 11.74 13.61 24.81
CA ASP A 7 10.56 12.81 25.15
C ASP A 7 9.40 13.04 24.17
N LYS A 8 9.17 14.29 23.72
CA LYS A 8 8.18 14.58 22.67
C LYS A 8 8.48 13.88 21.35
N SER A 9 9.76 13.69 21.02
CA SER A 9 10.15 12.97 19.80
C SER A 9 9.86 11.47 19.90
N LYS A 10 9.96 10.90 21.11
CA LYS A 10 9.71 9.48 21.37
C LYS A 10 8.24 9.12 21.27
N GLU A 11 7.38 9.90 21.91
CA GLU A 11 5.91 9.74 21.82
C GLU A 11 5.44 9.90 20.36
N LEU A 12 6.04 10.83 19.62
CA LEU A 12 5.71 11.04 18.21
C LEU A 12 6.16 9.85 17.33
N ILE A 13 7.34 9.30 17.59
CA ILE A 13 7.83 8.08 16.92
C ILE A 13 6.91 6.91 17.21
N GLU A 14 6.59 6.66 18.49
CA GLU A 14 5.67 5.58 18.90
C GLU A 14 4.28 5.74 18.28
N TYR A 15 3.77 6.97 18.18
CA TYR A 15 2.51 7.26 17.49
C TYR A 15 2.55 6.87 16.01
N TYR A 16 3.63 7.21 15.29
CA TYR A 16 3.77 6.85 13.89
C TYR A 16 4.03 5.36 13.68
N GLU A 17 4.78 4.72 14.57
CA GLU A 17 5.00 3.26 14.57
C GLU A 17 3.69 2.51 14.77
N ASP A 18 2.85 2.90 15.74
CA ASP A 18 1.54 2.28 15.95
C ASP A 18 0.62 2.46 14.74
N LYS A 19 0.64 3.66 14.14
CA LYS A 19 -0.11 3.94 12.91
C LYS A 19 0.35 3.08 11.74
N LEU A 20 1.67 2.90 11.56
CA LEU A 20 2.24 2.03 10.53
C LEU A 20 1.89 0.57 10.79
N ASN A 21 1.99 0.10 12.03
CA ASN A 21 1.65 -1.27 12.41
C ASN A 21 0.18 -1.59 12.14
N LYS A 22 -0.74 -0.66 12.43
CA LYS A 22 -2.15 -0.79 12.06
C LYS A 22 -2.34 -0.91 10.55
N LEU A 23 -1.68 -0.06 9.76
CA LEU A 23 -1.74 -0.12 8.30
C LEU A 23 -1.19 -1.45 7.75
N PHE A 24 -0.07 -1.94 8.29
CA PHE A 24 0.48 -3.24 7.89
C PHE A 24 -0.43 -4.41 8.26
N SER A 25 -1.07 -4.36 9.44
CA SER A 25 -2.05 -5.35 9.87
C SER A 25 -3.25 -5.40 8.93
N ILE A 26 -3.82 -4.23 8.58
CA ILE A 26 -4.92 -4.13 7.62
C ILE A 26 -4.50 -4.66 6.25
N ARG A 27 -3.31 -4.31 5.77
CA ARG A 27 -2.76 -4.84 4.50
C ARG A 27 -2.65 -6.36 4.52
N LYS A 28 -2.20 -6.94 5.64
CA LYS A 28 -2.11 -8.40 5.81
C LYS A 28 -3.48 -9.06 5.78
N GLN A 29 -4.47 -8.48 6.45
CA GLN A 29 -5.86 -8.97 6.43
C GLN A 29 -6.46 -8.92 5.03
N LEU A 30 -6.29 -7.80 4.31
CA LEU A 30 -6.74 -7.65 2.93
C LEU A 30 -6.07 -8.67 2.01
N ASN A 31 -4.75 -8.84 2.10
CA ASN A 31 -4.05 -9.85 1.31
C ASN A 31 -4.55 -11.27 1.61
N ASN A 32 -4.85 -11.59 2.86
CA ASN A 32 -5.43 -12.88 3.23
C ASN A 32 -6.84 -13.06 2.66
N TYR A 33 -7.67 -12.01 2.71
CA TYR A 33 -9.01 -12.02 2.12
C TYR A 33 -8.94 -12.26 0.60
N LEU A 34 -8.10 -11.51 -0.10
CA LEU A 34 -7.93 -11.64 -1.54
C LEU A 34 -7.43 -13.04 -1.94
N ARG A 35 -6.49 -13.60 -1.18
CA ARG A 35 -6.04 -14.99 -1.39
C ARG A 35 -7.18 -16.02 -1.24
N LYS A 36 -8.09 -15.82 -0.28
CA LYS A 36 -9.28 -16.67 -0.10
C LYS A 36 -10.23 -16.55 -1.28
N GLU A 37 -10.40 -15.35 -1.80
CA GLU A 37 -11.17 -15.04 -3.03
C GLU A 37 -10.38 -15.33 -4.33
N ASN A 38 -9.37 -16.23 -4.28
CA ASN A 38 -8.53 -16.61 -5.42
C ASN A 38 -7.87 -15.46 -6.20
N THR A 39 -7.71 -14.30 -5.57
CA THR A 39 -7.11 -13.10 -6.15
C THR A 39 -5.71 -12.88 -5.55
N LYS A 40 -4.68 -12.84 -6.40
CA LYS A 40 -3.30 -12.56 -5.97
C LYS A 40 -2.91 -11.14 -6.35
N ILE A 41 -2.84 -10.24 -5.36
CA ILE A 41 -2.18 -8.93 -5.53
C ILE A 41 -0.68 -9.18 -5.45
N GLN A 42 0.03 -8.96 -6.56
CA GLN A 42 1.48 -9.03 -6.60
C GLN A 42 2.10 -7.73 -6.09
N GLU A 43 3.37 -7.78 -5.68
CA GLU A 43 4.09 -6.57 -5.32
C GLU A 43 4.22 -5.64 -6.52
N VAL A 44 4.26 -4.35 -6.24
CA VAL A 44 4.48 -3.32 -7.26
C VAL A 44 5.84 -3.56 -7.91
N VAL A 45 5.84 -3.65 -9.23
CA VAL A 45 7.06 -3.70 -10.02
C VAL A 45 7.41 -2.26 -10.40
N VAL A 46 8.53 -1.77 -9.88
CA VAL A 46 9.08 -0.48 -10.30
C VAL A 46 9.79 -0.69 -11.64
N CYS A 47 9.12 -0.36 -12.74
CA CYS A 47 9.66 -0.58 -14.08
C CYS A 47 10.72 0.46 -14.47
N ASP A 48 10.51 1.71 -14.06
CA ASP A 48 11.44 2.82 -14.29
C ASP A 48 11.24 3.92 -13.22
N ASP A 49 11.95 5.05 -13.36
CA ASP A 49 11.85 6.17 -12.42
C ASP A 49 10.48 6.86 -12.43
N MET A 50 9.71 6.71 -13.51
CA MET A 50 8.47 7.45 -13.77
C MET A 50 7.21 6.62 -13.51
N PHE A 51 7.23 5.31 -13.72
CA PHE A 51 6.08 4.41 -13.69
C PHE A 51 6.23 3.27 -12.69
N GLU A 52 5.08 2.82 -12.20
CA GLU A 52 4.92 1.64 -11.37
C GLU A 52 3.87 0.72 -12.00
N GLU A 53 4.17 -0.57 -12.05
CA GLU A 53 3.24 -1.59 -12.53
C GLU A 53 2.70 -2.42 -11.36
N TYR A 54 1.39 -2.67 -11.43
CA TYR A 54 0.67 -3.53 -10.50
C TYR A 54 0.25 -4.78 -11.26
N PRO A 55 1.09 -5.84 -11.26
CA PRO A 55 0.72 -7.10 -11.85
C PRO A 55 -0.46 -7.71 -11.07
N TYR A 56 -1.43 -8.22 -11.82
CA TYR A 56 -2.60 -8.88 -11.27
C TYR A 56 -2.75 -10.28 -11.88
N TYR A 57 -3.30 -11.16 -11.07
CA TYR A 57 -3.67 -12.51 -11.45
C TYR A 57 -5.05 -12.79 -10.87
N ILE A 58 -6.00 -13.05 -11.76
CA ILE A 58 -7.39 -13.33 -11.41
C ILE A 58 -7.74 -14.69 -12.02
N ARG A 59 -8.11 -15.64 -11.16
CA ARG A 59 -8.65 -16.93 -11.60
C ARG A 59 -10.07 -16.71 -12.09
N THR A 60 -10.40 -17.17 -13.29
CA THR A 60 -11.75 -17.06 -13.85
C THR A 60 -12.64 -18.18 -13.33
N GLU A 61 -13.95 -17.96 -13.34
CA GLU A 61 -14.93 -18.95 -12.90
C GLU A 61 -14.90 -20.22 -13.75
N GLU A 62 -14.52 -20.12 -15.04
CA GLU A 62 -14.35 -21.29 -15.92
C GLU A 62 -13.05 -22.08 -15.67
N GLY A 63 -12.28 -21.71 -14.64
CA GLY A 63 -11.02 -22.38 -14.28
C GLY A 63 -9.79 -21.84 -15.01
N GLY A 64 -9.95 -20.80 -15.83
CA GLY A 64 -8.88 -20.09 -16.51
C GLY A 64 -8.13 -19.10 -15.62
N ILE A 65 -7.09 -18.49 -16.18
CA ILE A 65 -6.26 -17.49 -15.51
C ILE A 65 -6.20 -16.25 -16.39
N LYS A 66 -6.60 -15.10 -15.84
CA LYS A 66 -6.37 -13.80 -16.44
C LYS A 66 -5.21 -13.10 -15.73
N GLU A 67 -4.12 -12.93 -16.45
CA GLU A 67 -2.94 -12.19 -15.98
C GLU A 67 -2.73 -10.91 -16.78
N GLY A 68 -2.10 -9.92 -16.15
CA GLY A 68 -1.77 -8.64 -16.77
C GLY A 68 -1.14 -7.68 -15.77
N ALA A 69 -0.85 -6.46 -16.21
CA ALA A 69 -0.32 -5.42 -15.36
C ALA A 69 -1.04 -4.09 -15.61
N ALA A 70 -1.39 -3.40 -14.53
CA ALA A 70 -1.85 -2.03 -14.60
C ALA A 70 -0.68 -1.08 -14.34
N ARG A 71 -0.38 -0.19 -15.29
CA ARG A 71 0.71 0.77 -15.19
C ARG A 71 0.20 2.14 -14.75
N TYR A 72 0.87 2.75 -13.78
CA TYR A 72 0.52 4.07 -13.25
C TYR A 72 1.73 5.01 -13.27
N TRP A 73 1.48 6.28 -13.57
CA TRP A 73 2.49 7.33 -13.44
C TRP A 73 2.65 7.72 -11.96
N LYS A 74 3.87 7.57 -11.42
CA LYS A 74 4.15 7.78 -9.98
C LYS A 74 3.72 9.14 -9.48
N ALA A 75 3.98 10.20 -10.25
CA ALA A 75 3.65 11.56 -9.86
C ALA A 75 2.13 11.77 -9.78
N ALA A 76 1.38 11.24 -10.75
CA ALA A 76 -0.08 11.30 -10.74
C ALA A 76 -0.67 10.48 -9.59
N LEU A 77 -0.14 9.29 -9.32
CA LEU A 77 -0.58 8.44 -8.20
C LEU A 77 -0.38 9.17 -6.87
N LYS A 78 0.81 9.77 -6.68
CA LYS A 78 1.15 10.56 -5.49
C LYS A 78 0.25 11.78 -5.32
N LEU A 79 -0.03 12.51 -6.40
CA LEU A 79 -0.95 13.65 -6.38
C LEU A 79 -2.37 13.21 -6.02
N HIS A 80 -2.87 12.15 -6.64
CA HIS A 80 -4.19 11.59 -6.37
C HIS A 80 -4.34 11.19 -4.90
N MET A 81 -3.37 10.48 -4.34
CA MET A 81 -3.37 10.11 -2.92
C MET A 81 -3.31 11.33 -2.00
N LYS A 82 -2.49 12.34 -2.33
CA LYS A 82 -2.42 13.59 -1.58
C LYS A 82 -3.77 14.31 -1.55
N ASN A 83 -4.51 14.31 -2.65
CA ASN A 83 -5.84 14.92 -2.71
C ASN A 83 -6.85 14.15 -1.87
N LYS A 84 -6.89 12.81 -1.97
CA LYS A 84 -7.77 11.98 -1.13
C LYS A 84 -7.51 12.18 0.38
N LEU A 85 -6.26 12.35 0.78
CA LEU A 85 -5.90 12.57 2.19
C LEU A 85 -6.27 13.97 2.69
N LYS A 86 -6.47 14.95 1.81
CA LYS A 86 -6.96 16.29 2.17
C LYS A 86 -8.49 16.33 2.29
N GLU A 87 -9.17 15.41 1.64
CA GLU A 87 -10.64 15.26 1.69
C GLU A 87 -11.11 14.45 2.91
N LEU A 88 -10.18 13.85 3.66
CA LEU A 88 -10.40 13.15 4.94
C LEU A 88 -10.14 14.08 6.13
#